data_AF-A0AAU6ZNA1-F1
#
_entry.id   AF-A0AAU6ZNA1-F1
#
_cell.length_a   1.000
_cell.length_b   1.000
_cell.length_c   1.000
_cell.angle_alpha   90.00
_cell.angle_beta   90.00
_cell.angle_gamma   90.00
#
_symmetry.space_group_name_H-M   'P 1'
#
loop_
_entity.id
_entity.type
_entity.pdbx_description
1 polymer ?
#
loop_
_entity_poly.entity_id
_entity_poly.type
_entity_poly.pdbx_seq_one_letter_code
_entity_poly.pdbx_strand_id
1 'polypeptide(L)'
;MSGETYTCTIDQSGKLAWLDSATAGKLSDQRAADAAAKAAADKAAADAAAKAAADKAAADKAAADKLAANQAAAAKAAADQAAADQAAAAAAAKAAPAPRVQSGCDPNYAGACVPIASDVDCAGGKGNGPAYVRGPVTVVGSDIYGLDNDHDGIGCE
;
A
#
# COMPACT_ATOMS: atom_id res chain seq x y z
N MET A 1 -80.39 53.29 -18.51
CA MET A 1 -79.36 53.25 -17.45
C MET A 1 -78.59 51.96 -17.64
N SER A 2 -77.44 52.03 -18.31
CA SER A 2 -76.58 50.86 -18.50
C SER A 2 -75.85 50.61 -17.19
N GLY A 3 -76.30 49.63 -16.41
CA GLY A 3 -75.60 49.24 -15.19
C GLY A 3 -74.35 48.46 -15.58
N GLU A 4 -73.19 49.08 -15.48
CA GLU A 4 -71.91 48.38 -15.63
C GLU A 4 -71.71 47.49 -14.40
N THR A 5 -71.64 46.17 -14.60
CA THR A 5 -71.36 45.21 -13.54
C THR A 5 -69.88 45.22 -13.23
N TYR A 6 -69.52 45.58 -12.00
CA TYR A 6 -68.14 45.54 -11.50
C TYR A 6 -67.94 44.32 -10.60
N THR A 7 -66.80 43.66 -10.75
CA THR A 7 -66.38 42.52 -9.94
C THR A 7 -65.24 42.95 -9.01
N CYS A 8 -65.37 42.68 -7.71
CA CYS A 8 -64.30 42.89 -6.75
C CYS A 8 -63.28 41.74 -6.86
N THR A 9 -62.06 42.04 -7.29
CA THR A 9 -60.97 41.05 -7.38
C THR A 9 -59.66 41.63 -6.86
N ILE A 10 -58.71 40.79 -6.48
CA ILE A 10 -57.35 41.23 -6.12
C ILE A 10 -56.64 41.68 -7.41
N ASP A 11 -55.96 42.81 -7.43
CA ASP A 11 -55.15 43.32 -8.55
C ASP A 11 -53.73 42.69 -8.59
N GLN A 12 -52.90 43.05 -9.56
CA GLN A 12 -51.52 42.55 -9.66
C GLN A 12 -50.64 42.90 -8.44
N SER A 13 -51.04 43.92 -7.68
CA SER A 13 -50.33 44.39 -6.48
C SER A 13 -50.79 43.69 -5.20
N GLY A 14 -51.75 42.76 -5.28
CA GLY A 14 -52.31 42.09 -4.10
C GLY A 14 -53.39 42.89 -3.37
N LYS A 15 -53.88 44.00 -3.93
CA LYS A 15 -54.94 44.84 -3.34
C LYS A 15 -56.30 44.55 -3.95
N LEU A 16 -57.36 44.69 -3.16
CA LEU A 16 -58.73 44.59 -3.68
C LEU A 16 -59.05 45.79 -4.59
N ALA A 17 -59.51 45.50 -5.81
CA ALA A 17 -59.92 46.48 -6.82
C ALA A 17 -61.28 46.08 -7.43
N TRP A 18 -62.13 47.06 -7.70
CA TRP A 18 -63.37 46.88 -8.47
C TRP A 18 -63.05 47.06 -9.96
N LEU A 19 -63.13 45.97 -10.72
CA LEU A 19 -62.81 45.94 -12.15
C LEU A 19 -64.07 45.56 -12.95
N ASP A 20 -64.19 46.02 -14.19
CA ASP A 20 -65.21 45.50 -15.10
C ASP A 20 -64.95 44.01 -15.42
N SER A 21 -65.98 43.30 -15.85
CA SER A 21 -65.90 41.85 -16.11
C SER A 21 -64.84 41.46 -17.16
N ALA A 22 -64.58 42.30 -18.16
CA ALA A 22 -63.58 41.99 -19.19
C ALA A 22 -62.16 42.13 -18.65
N THR A 23 -61.90 43.16 -17.83
CA THR A 23 -60.60 43.35 -17.16
C THR A 23 -60.34 42.29 -16.09
N ALA A 24 -61.37 41.91 -15.31
CA ALA A 24 -61.27 40.83 -14.34
C ALA A 24 -60.97 39.46 -14.99
N GLY A 25 -61.54 39.18 -16.17
CA GLY A 25 -61.24 37.98 -16.95
C GLY A 25 -59.78 37.94 -17.41
N LYS A 26 -59.29 39.02 -18.04
CA LYS A 26 -57.89 39.12 -18.50
C LYS A 26 -56.89 38.96 -17.35
N LEU A 27 -57.18 39.53 -16.17
CA LEU A 27 -56.31 39.40 -15.00
C LEU A 27 -56.24 37.95 -14.49
N SER A 28 -57.35 37.21 -14.55
CA SER A 28 -57.40 35.80 -14.17
C SER A 28 -56.61 34.92 -15.15
N ASP A 29 -56.76 35.16 -16.45
CA ASP A 29 -55.99 34.45 -17.49
C ASP A 29 -54.49 34.74 -17.36
N GLN A 30 -54.12 36.00 -17.11
CA GLN A 30 -52.73 36.39 -16.89
C GLN A 30 -52.13 35.68 -15.68
N ARG A 31 -52.85 35.59 -14.57
CA ARG A 31 -52.41 34.85 -13.38
C ARG A 31 -52.23 33.37 -13.64
N ALA A 32 -53.14 32.76 -14.41
CA ALA A 32 -53.01 31.37 -14.81
C ALA A 32 -51.77 31.15 -15.70
N ALA A 33 -51.51 32.07 -16.64
CA ALA A 33 -50.32 32.05 -17.49
C ALA A 33 -49.03 32.23 -16.67
N ASP A 34 -48.99 33.18 -15.73
CA ASP A 34 -47.84 33.43 -14.86
C ASP A 34 -47.58 32.24 -13.93
N ALA A 35 -48.63 31.62 -13.39
CA ALA A 35 -48.51 30.41 -12.58
C ALA A 35 -47.98 29.23 -13.40
N ALA A 36 -48.46 29.05 -14.64
CA ALA A 36 -47.97 28.02 -15.55
C ALA A 36 -46.50 28.26 -15.95
N ALA A 37 -46.12 29.52 -16.24
CA ALA A 37 -44.76 29.92 -16.55
C ALA A 37 -43.83 29.68 -15.35
N LYS A 38 -44.27 30.02 -14.13
CA LYS A 38 -43.51 29.74 -12.91
C LYS A 38 -43.35 28.24 -12.69
N ALA A 39 -44.40 27.45 -12.85
CA ALA A 39 -44.32 25.99 -12.71
C ALA A 39 -43.36 25.36 -13.74
N ALA A 40 -43.36 25.85 -14.98
CA ALA A 40 -42.41 25.42 -16.00
C ALA A 40 -40.96 25.79 -15.64
N ALA A 41 -40.73 27.00 -15.12
CA ALA A 41 -39.41 27.44 -14.65
C ALA A 41 -38.92 26.63 -13.45
N ASP A 42 -39.79 26.38 -12.47
CA ASP A 42 -39.47 25.55 -11.30
C ASP A 42 -39.13 24.12 -11.71
N LYS A 43 -39.89 23.55 -12.67
CA LYS A 43 -39.59 22.22 -13.23
C LYS A 43 -38.24 22.21 -13.96
N ALA A 44 -37.95 23.22 -14.78
CA ALA A 44 -36.68 23.32 -15.48
C ALA A 44 -35.49 23.45 -14.51
N ALA A 45 -35.66 24.21 -13.42
CA ALA A 45 -34.65 24.32 -12.36
C ALA A 45 -34.43 22.99 -11.64
N ALA A 46 -35.50 22.25 -11.34
CA ALA A 46 -35.41 20.91 -10.73
C ALA A 46 -34.70 19.90 -11.66
N ASP A 47 -35.04 19.89 -12.94
CA ASP A 47 -34.41 19.03 -13.95
C ASP A 47 -32.91 19.38 -14.11
N ALA A 48 -32.56 20.67 -14.10
CA ALA A 48 -31.17 21.13 -14.15
C ALA A 48 -30.39 20.73 -12.89
N ALA A 49 -30.98 20.86 -11.71
CA ALA A 49 -30.36 20.44 -10.45
C ALA A 49 -30.15 18.92 -10.39
N ALA A 50 -31.13 18.14 -10.85
CA ALA A 50 -31.02 16.68 -10.94
C ALA A 50 -29.89 16.27 -11.91
N LYS A 51 -29.79 16.93 -13.07
CA LYS A 51 -28.70 16.68 -14.02
C LYS A 51 -27.34 17.03 -13.42
N ALA A 52 -27.21 18.17 -12.75
CA ALA A 52 -25.97 18.57 -12.10
C ALA A 52 -25.53 17.59 -11.00
N ALA A 53 -26.48 17.07 -10.22
CA ALA A 53 -26.21 16.05 -9.22
C ALA A 53 -25.73 14.73 -9.86
N ALA A 54 -26.34 14.30 -10.96
CA ALA A 54 -25.92 13.11 -11.71
C ALA A 54 -24.52 13.28 -12.33
N ASP A 55 -24.24 14.44 -12.94
CA ASP A 55 -22.92 14.75 -13.51
C ASP A 55 -21.84 14.75 -12.43
N LYS A 56 -22.13 15.33 -11.25
CA LYS A 56 -21.21 15.30 -10.10
C LYS A 56 -20.96 13.88 -9.60
N ALA A 57 -22.02 13.07 -9.46
CA ALA A 57 -21.88 11.68 -9.04
C ALA A 57 -21.04 10.85 -10.04
N ALA A 58 -21.21 11.09 -11.34
CA ALA A 58 -20.40 10.45 -12.37
C ALA A 58 -18.92 10.87 -12.28
N ALA A 59 -18.64 12.15 -12.04
CA ALA A 59 -17.28 12.65 -11.85
C ALA A 59 -16.62 12.07 -10.58
N ASP A 60 -17.34 12.02 -9.47
CA ASP A 60 -16.85 11.44 -8.22
C ASP A 60 -16.54 9.95 -8.39
N LYS A 61 -17.40 9.19 -9.10
CA LYS A 61 -17.14 7.78 -9.43
C LYS A 61 -15.90 7.62 -10.31
N ALA A 62 -15.76 8.45 -11.35
CA ALA A 62 -14.59 8.39 -12.23
C ALA A 62 -13.28 8.72 -11.48
N ALA A 63 -13.33 9.66 -10.53
CA ALA A 63 -12.19 9.98 -9.66
C ALA A 63 -11.84 8.80 -8.74
N ALA A 64 -12.84 8.13 -8.16
CA ALA A 64 -12.64 6.95 -7.33
C ALA A 64 -12.03 5.77 -8.11
N ASP A 65 -12.56 5.50 -9.32
CA ASP A 65 -12.04 4.43 -10.19
C ASP A 65 -10.57 4.71 -10.59
N LYS A 66 -10.24 5.97 -10.91
CA LYS A 66 -8.85 6.38 -11.21
C LYS A 66 -7.93 6.22 -10.01
N LEU A 67 -8.40 6.56 -8.80
CA LEU A 67 -7.63 6.38 -7.58
C LEU A 67 -7.34 4.89 -7.31
N ALA A 68 -8.36 4.03 -7.47
CA ALA A 68 -8.21 2.59 -7.30
C ALA A 68 -7.21 2.01 -8.31
N ALA A 69 -7.26 2.43 -9.58
CA ALA A 69 -6.30 2.00 -10.60
C ALA A 69 -4.86 2.42 -10.26
N ASN A 70 -4.67 3.67 -9.80
CA ASN A 70 -3.35 4.15 -9.39
C ASN A 70 -2.80 3.39 -8.18
N GLN A 71 -3.64 3.08 -7.19
CA GLN A 71 -3.23 2.28 -6.03
C GLN A 71 -2.85 0.85 -6.43
N ALA A 72 -3.61 0.23 -7.34
CA ALA A 72 -3.28 -1.10 -7.86
C ALA A 72 -1.94 -1.10 -8.62
N ALA A 73 -1.69 -0.07 -9.44
CA ALA A 73 -0.42 0.10 -10.15
C ALA A 73 0.75 0.29 -9.17
N ALA A 74 0.58 1.12 -8.13
CA ALA A 74 1.59 1.34 -7.11
C ALA A 74 1.88 0.06 -6.29
N ALA A 75 0.84 -0.69 -5.92
CA ALA A 75 1.00 -1.97 -5.22
C ALA A 75 1.77 -2.99 -6.07
N LYS A 76 1.47 -3.07 -7.38
CA LYS A 76 2.22 -3.93 -8.29
C LYS A 76 3.68 -3.51 -8.39
N ALA A 77 3.96 -2.21 -8.53
CA ALA A 77 5.33 -1.70 -8.59
C ALA A 77 6.12 -2.01 -7.31
N ALA A 78 5.48 -1.87 -6.14
CA ALA A 78 6.09 -2.23 -4.86
C ALA A 78 6.38 -3.74 -4.75
N ALA A 79 5.46 -4.60 -5.24
CA ALA A 79 5.67 -6.04 -5.26
C ALA A 79 6.81 -6.45 -6.20
N ASP A 80 6.89 -5.85 -7.40
CA ASP A 80 7.96 -6.10 -8.36
C ASP A 80 9.33 -5.67 -7.78
N GLN A 81 9.39 -4.52 -7.09
CA GLN A 81 10.60 -4.06 -6.41
C GLN A 81 11.02 -5.01 -5.28
N ALA A 82 10.08 -5.43 -4.44
CA ALA A 82 10.36 -6.38 -3.36
C ALA A 82 10.90 -7.72 -3.89
N ALA A 83 10.37 -8.20 -5.02
CA ALA A 83 10.88 -9.40 -5.68
C ALA A 83 12.30 -9.20 -6.22
N ALA A 84 12.61 -8.04 -6.80
CA ALA A 84 13.95 -7.70 -7.26
C ALA A 84 14.96 -7.63 -6.10
N ASP A 85 14.59 -7.01 -4.99
CA ASP A 85 15.44 -6.90 -3.80
C ASP A 85 15.75 -8.27 -3.19
N GLN A 86 14.75 -9.16 -3.13
CA GLN A 86 14.94 -10.54 -2.67
C GLN A 86 15.86 -11.33 -3.62
N ALA A 87 15.70 -11.17 -4.93
CA ALA A 87 16.57 -11.81 -5.91
C ALA A 87 18.03 -11.33 -5.78
N ALA A 88 18.22 -10.02 -5.58
CA ALA A 88 19.55 -9.44 -5.35
C ALA A 88 20.18 -9.94 -4.04
N ALA A 89 19.41 -10.01 -2.95
CA ALA A 89 19.88 -10.56 -1.67
C ALA A 89 20.28 -12.05 -1.78
N ALA A 90 19.47 -12.85 -2.49
CA ALA A 90 19.79 -14.26 -2.74
C ALA A 90 21.06 -14.43 -3.60
N ALA A 91 21.26 -13.56 -4.60
CA ALA A 91 22.48 -13.55 -5.40
C ALA A 91 23.71 -13.17 -4.56
N ALA A 92 23.59 -12.17 -3.69
CA ALA A 92 24.66 -11.75 -2.79
C ALA A 92 25.03 -12.85 -1.78
N ALA A 93 24.04 -13.58 -1.24
CA ALA A 93 24.30 -14.71 -0.34
C ALA A 93 25.07 -15.85 -1.04
N LYS A 94 24.78 -16.12 -2.32
CA LYS A 94 25.54 -17.10 -3.12
C LYS A 94 26.96 -16.64 -3.47
N ALA A 95 27.18 -15.33 -3.55
CA ALA A 95 28.47 -14.73 -3.85
C ALA A 95 29.33 -14.43 -2.60
N ALA A 96 28.79 -14.68 -1.39
CA ALA A 96 29.55 -14.48 -0.16
C ALA A 96 30.79 -15.39 -0.18
N PRO A 97 32.00 -14.84 -0.04
CA PRO A 97 33.21 -15.65 0.02
C PRO A 97 33.11 -16.60 1.21
N ALA A 98 33.55 -17.86 1.01
CA ALA A 98 33.67 -18.83 2.09
C ALA A 98 34.34 -18.18 3.31
N PRO A 99 33.91 -18.50 4.55
CA PRO A 99 34.50 -17.94 5.76
C PRO A 99 36.01 -18.04 5.65
N ARG A 100 36.69 -16.88 5.71
CA ARG A 100 38.15 -16.84 5.64
C ARG A 100 38.66 -17.62 6.84
N VAL A 101 39.17 -18.82 6.58
CA VAL A 101 39.93 -19.62 7.54
C VAL A 101 40.99 -18.69 8.12
N GLN A 102 40.98 -18.52 9.44
CA GLN A 102 41.94 -17.65 10.12
C GLN A 102 43.33 -18.15 9.75
N SER A 103 44.06 -17.35 8.99
CA SER A 103 45.32 -17.76 8.37
C SER A 103 46.32 -18.11 9.47
N GLY A 104 46.48 -19.42 9.72
CA GLY A 104 47.32 -19.94 10.80
C GLY A 104 46.69 -21.05 11.64
N CYS A 105 45.37 -21.25 11.59
CA CYS A 105 44.68 -22.37 12.24
C CYS A 105 44.15 -23.35 11.20
N ASP A 106 44.24 -24.65 11.47
CA ASP A 106 43.79 -25.68 10.56
C ASP A 106 42.24 -25.76 10.52
N PRO A 107 41.61 -25.70 9.33
CA PRO A 107 40.15 -25.69 9.19
C PRO A 107 39.45 -26.99 9.58
N ASN A 108 40.18 -28.11 9.71
CA ASN A 108 39.59 -29.40 10.09
C ASN A 108 39.28 -29.49 11.59
N TYR A 109 39.73 -28.50 12.36
CA TYR A 109 39.61 -28.48 13.81
C TYR A 109 38.93 -27.19 14.29
N ALA A 110 38.06 -27.35 15.27
CA ALA A 110 37.35 -26.26 15.92
C ALA A 110 37.56 -26.31 17.44
N GLY A 111 37.20 -25.23 18.13
CA GLY A 111 37.33 -25.12 19.59
C GLY A 111 38.67 -24.55 20.04
N ALA A 112 39.78 -25.09 19.54
CA ALA A 112 41.11 -24.53 19.75
C ALA A 112 41.80 -24.27 18.39
N CYS A 113 42.58 -23.19 18.30
CA CYS A 113 43.40 -22.95 17.11
C CYS A 113 44.51 -24.00 17.05
N VAL A 114 44.33 -25.00 16.19
CA VAL A 114 45.38 -25.97 15.84
C VAL A 114 46.29 -25.29 14.83
N PRO A 115 47.54 -24.95 15.18
CA PRO A 115 48.44 -24.31 14.24
C PRO A 115 48.75 -25.23 13.06
N ILE A 116 48.82 -24.68 11.85
CA ILE A 116 49.16 -25.49 10.65
C ILE A 116 50.66 -25.81 10.69
N ALA A 117 51.01 -27.02 11.16
CA ALA A 117 52.38 -27.52 11.26
C ALA A 117 52.51 -28.93 10.66
N SER A 118 53.72 -29.48 10.62
CA SER A 118 53.97 -30.86 10.14
C SER A 118 53.44 -31.93 11.09
N ASP A 119 53.32 -31.59 12.37
CA ASP A 119 52.81 -32.45 13.43
C ASP A 119 52.34 -31.54 14.58
N VAL A 120 51.16 -31.80 15.12
CA VAL A 120 50.59 -31.03 16.23
C VAL A 120 50.15 -32.01 17.27
N ASP A 121 50.67 -31.86 18.48
CA ASP A 121 50.40 -32.77 19.59
C ASP A 121 49.57 -32.11 20.69
N CYS A 122 48.90 -32.91 21.50
CA CYS A 122 48.23 -32.45 22.70
C CYS A 122 49.26 -32.04 23.77
N ALA A 123 49.21 -30.78 24.22
CA ALA A 123 50.15 -30.28 25.22
C ALA A 123 49.92 -30.94 26.59
N GLY A 124 50.97 -31.59 27.10
CA GLY A 124 50.92 -32.40 28.32
C GLY A 124 51.06 -33.90 28.08
N GLY A 125 50.98 -34.35 26.83
CA GLY A 125 51.22 -35.74 26.42
C GLY A 125 52.70 -36.06 26.08
N LYS A 126 52.93 -37.27 25.55
CA LYS A 126 54.24 -37.74 25.03
C LYS A 126 54.48 -37.29 23.58
N GLY A 127 54.05 -36.09 23.21
CA GLY A 127 54.26 -35.56 21.86
C GLY A 127 55.73 -35.34 21.56
N ASN A 128 56.12 -35.50 20.30
CA ASN A 128 57.46 -35.18 19.80
C ASN A 128 57.42 -34.04 18.76
N GLY A 129 56.23 -33.53 18.45
CA GLY A 129 55.99 -32.54 17.43
C GLY A 129 56.50 -31.14 17.80
N PRO A 130 56.69 -30.27 16.79
CA PRO A 130 57.17 -28.89 16.97
C PRO A 130 56.09 -27.93 17.49
N ALA A 131 54.81 -28.32 17.45
CA ALA A 131 53.69 -27.50 17.86
C ALA A 131 52.75 -28.29 18.77
N TYR A 132 52.15 -27.59 19.75
CA TYR A 132 51.24 -28.21 20.71
C TYR A 132 49.96 -27.40 20.86
N VAL A 133 48.84 -28.10 20.99
CA VAL A 133 47.53 -27.52 21.25
C VAL A 133 47.07 -27.86 22.66
N ARG A 134 46.46 -26.90 23.38
CA ARG A 134 45.99 -27.09 24.76
C ARG A 134 44.47 -27.07 24.82
N GLY A 135 43.89 -28.13 25.37
CA GLY A 135 42.45 -28.29 25.60
C GLY A 135 41.77 -29.13 24.52
N PRO A 136 40.52 -29.57 24.76
CA PRO A 136 39.83 -30.45 23.83
C PRO A 136 39.63 -29.73 22.49
N VAL A 137 40.09 -30.38 21.43
CA VAL A 137 40.00 -29.91 20.06
C VAL A 137 38.88 -30.70 19.39
N THR A 138 37.89 -30.03 18.82
CA THR A 138 36.82 -30.75 18.12
C THR A 138 37.22 -30.97 16.68
N VAL A 139 37.18 -32.21 16.23
CA VAL A 139 37.39 -32.55 14.82
C VAL A 139 36.10 -32.26 14.06
N VAL A 140 36.10 -31.22 13.24
CA VAL A 140 34.93 -30.82 12.42
C VAL A 140 35.05 -31.27 10.97
N GLY A 141 36.26 -31.64 10.55
CA GLY A 141 36.56 -32.18 9.22
C GLY A 141 37.20 -33.55 9.32
N SER A 142 38.49 -33.63 8.99
CA SER A 142 39.28 -34.86 9.12
C SER A 142 40.38 -34.71 10.15
N ASP A 143 40.58 -35.72 11.00
CA ASP A 143 41.66 -35.72 11.98
C ASP A 143 43.00 -36.05 11.31
N ILE A 144 43.63 -35.04 10.71
CA ILE A 144 44.89 -35.17 9.96
C ILE A 144 46.13 -35.29 10.85
N TYR A 145 46.04 -34.82 12.10
CA TYR A 145 47.11 -34.82 13.09
C TYR A 145 46.96 -35.94 14.14
N GLY A 146 45.90 -36.75 14.07
CA GLY A 146 45.70 -37.87 14.99
C GLY A 146 45.45 -37.41 16.44
N LEU A 147 44.81 -36.25 16.61
CA LEU A 147 44.52 -35.70 17.94
C LEU A 147 43.42 -36.49 18.66
N ASP A 148 42.53 -37.12 17.89
CA ASP A 148 41.37 -37.91 18.31
C ASP A 148 41.67 -39.39 18.06
N ASN A 149 42.25 -40.06 19.07
CA ASN A 149 42.72 -41.43 18.92
C ASN A 149 41.57 -42.46 18.86
N ASP A 150 40.45 -42.17 19.49
CA ASP A 150 39.27 -43.03 19.59
C ASP A 150 38.16 -42.68 18.59
N HIS A 151 38.36 -41.62 17.82
CA HIS A 151 37.52 -41.18 16.69
C HIS A 151 36.10 -40.80 17.11
N ASP A 152 35.96 -40.21 18.30
CA ASP A 152 34.67 -39.79 18.84
C ASP A 152 34.30 -38.33 18.46
N GLY A 153 35.25 -37.62 17.83
CA GLY A 153 35.15 -36.24 17.40
C GLY A 153 35.87 -35.23 18.31
N ILE A 154 36.49 -35.67 19.41
CA ILE A 154 37.19 -34.83 20.39
C ILE A 154 38.64 -35.29 20.56
N GLY A 155 39.57 -34.45 20.11
CA GLY A 155 41.00 -34.64 20.34
C GLY A 155 41.49 -33.96 21.62
N CYS A 156 42.61 -34.44 22.16
CA CYS A 156 43.30 -33.83 23.30
C CYS A 156 42.48 -33.73 24.61
N GLU A 157 41.80 -34.81 24.97
CA GLU A 157 41.19 -35.01 26.29
C GLU A 157 42.18 -35.38 27.41
#